data_AF-A0A5K4EL57-F1
#
_entry.id   AF-A0A5K4EL57-F1
#
_cell.length_a   1.000
_cell.length_b   1.000
_cell.length_c   1.000
_cell.angle_alpha   90.00
_cell.angle_beta   90.00
_cell.angle_gamma   90.00
#
_symmetry.space_group_name_H-M   'P 1'
#
loop_
_entity.id
_entity.type
_entity.pdbx_description
1 polymer ?
#
loop_
_entity_poly.entity_id
_entity_poly.type
_entity_poly.pdbx_seq_one_letter_code
_entity_poly.pdbx_strand_id
1 'polypeptide(L)'
;MNSSEGLIQHARGNFRESFLSSELGEKIGLVREWIIGTGTKLLDSQTSKPYNFEEACQIRKSHEQFEFKCMKALEVFAELCDYRKQSSINLELSELDYMVQSFVEKLNRRTFFVVSCYTYFRLVEELWNILEELQKREKEVDTYDGTSIKNAISDLEHGVEKCEVRLNGLAHELERLRIILKPSDPDYLGQLEDGFRDACRAATEATQSLKIRKLVLKKHSKVC
;
A
#
# COMPACT_ATOMS: atom_id res chain seq x y z
N MET A 1 12.16 44.68 -52.57
CA MET A 1 13.08 43.96 -51.68
C MET A 1 12.38 43.10 -50.60
N ASN A 2 11.09 42.71 -50.74
CA ASN A 2 10.34 42.01 -49.67
C ASN A 2 10.09 40.50 -49.89
N SER A 3 10.66 39.88 -50.92
CA SER A 3 10.35 38.47 -51.23
C SER A 3 11.21 37.46 -50.46
N SER A 4 12.43 37.85 -50.07
CA SER A 4 13.39 37.01 -49.36
C SER A 4 13.09 36.86 -47.86
N GLU A 5 12.60 37.89 -47.18
CA GLU A 5 12.28 37.81 -45.75
C GLU A 5 11.06 36.92 -45.44
N GLY A 6 10.04 36.95 -46.30
CA GLY A 6 8.86 36.08 -46.17
C GLY A 6 9.18 34.60 -46.40
N LEU A 7 10.08 34.28 -47.34
CA LEU A 7 10.57 32.92 -47.57
C LEU A 7 11.41 32.39 -46.41
N ILE A 8 12.23 33.24 -45.79
CA ILE A 8 13.07 32.86 -44.63
C ILE A 8 12.20 32.62 -43.38
N GLN A 9 11.14 33.42 -43.16
CA GLN A 9 10.20 33.20 -42.05
C GLN A 9 9.37 31.93 -42.24
N HIS A 10 8.89 31.65 -43.46
CA HIS A 10 8.17 30.41 -43.75
C HIS A 10 9.06 29.16 -43.62
N ALA A 11 10.31 29.23 -44.10
CA ALA A 11 11.26 28.13 -43.95
C ALA A 11 11.64 27.88 -42.47
N ARG A 12 11.77 28.93 -41.67
CA ARG A 12 11.99 28.83 -40.21
C ARG A 12 10.77 28.26 -39.47
N GLY A 13 9.55 28.62 -39.89
CA GLY A 13 8.31 28.04 -39.37
C GLY A 13 8.22 26.54 -39.64
N ASN A 14 8.40 26.13 -40.90
CA ASN A 14 8.39 24.73 -41.32
C ASN A 14 9.50 23.89 -40.67
N PHE A 15 10.71 24.46 -40.52
CA PHE A 15 11.82 23.77 -39.85
C PHE A 15 11.53 23.56 -38.37
N ARG A 16 10.95 24.55 -37.69
CA ARG A 16 10.59 24.47 -36.27
C ARG A 16 9.46 23.48 -36.03
N GLU A 17 8.43 23.45 -36.88
CA GLU A 17 7.35 22.44 -36.82
C GLU A 17 7.87 21.02 -37.12
N SER A 18 8.74 20.86 -38.11
CA SER A 18 9.35 19.56 -38.44
C SER A 18 10.24 19.03 -37.31
N PHE A 19 11.06 19.90 -36.70
CA PHE A 19 11.90 19.56 -35.55
C PHE A 19 11.06 19.17 -34.32
N LEU A 20 10.03 19.96 -34.00
CA LEU A 20 9.10 19.67 -32.89
C LEU A 20 8.33 18.36 -33.13
N SER A 21 7.95 18.07 -34.37
CA SER A 21 7.30 16.80 -34.75
C SER A 21 8.24 15.59 -34.56
N SER A 22 9.52 15.73 -34.91
CA SER A 22 10.55 14.70 -34.71
C SER A 22 10.81 14.41 -33.24
N GLU A 23 11.02 15.45 -32.43
CA GLU A 23 11.27 15.33 -30.99
C GLU A 23 10.05 14.71 -30.27
N LEU A 24 8.84 15.10 -30.67
CA LEU A 24 7.60 14.54 -30.14
C LEU A 24 7.47 13.04 -30.48
N GLY A 25 7.78 12.66 -31.71
CA GLY A 25 7.76 11.26 -32.14
C GLY A 25 8.75 10.39 -31.36
N GLU A 26 9.95 10.90 -31.08
CA GLU A 26 10.94 10.20 -30.24
C GLU A 26 10.44 10.00 -28.82
N LYS A 27 9.89 11.06 -28.18
CA LYS A 27 9.33 10.96 -26.83
C LYS A 27 8.14 9.99 -26.77
N ILE A 28 7.24 10.02 -27.76
CA ILE A 28 6.12 9.06 -27.87
C ILE A 28 6.65 7.63 -27.98
N GLY A 29 7.66 7.41 -28.82
CA GLY A 29 8.33 6.12 -28.98
C GLY A 29 8.93 5.60 -27.67
N LEU A 30 9.65 6.45 -26.95
CA LEU A 30 10.26 6.11 -25.65
C LEU A 30 9.22 5.69 -24.60
N VAL A 31 8.15 6.48 -24.43
CA VAL A 31 7.09 6.14 -23.47
C VAL A 31 6.37 4.86 -23.90
N ARG A 32 6.08 4.71 -25.19
CA ARG A 32 5.39 3.52 -25.73
C ARG A 32 6.23 2.26 -25.49
N GLU A 33 7.52 2.28 -25.82
CA GLU A 33 8.43 1.17 -25.61
C GLU A 33 8.57 0.84 -24.12
N TRP A 34 8.65 1.86 -23.26
CA TRP A 34 8.75 1.64 -21.84
C TRP A 34 7.47 1.04 -21.26
N ILE A 35 6.30 1.63 -21.52
CA ILE A 35 5.01 1.20 -20.96
C ILE A 35 4.65 -0.21 -21.44
N ILE A 36 4.72 -0.47 -22.75
CA ILE A 36 4.33 -1.77 -23.32
C ILE A 36 5.43 -2.82 -23.10
N GLY A 37 6.70 -2.41 -23.14
CA GLY A 37 7.84 -3.30 -23.01
C GLY A 37 8.26 -3.49 -21.55
N THR A 38 9.21 -2.67 -21.12
CA THR A 38 9.91 -2.86 -19.84
C THR A 38 8.99 -2.75 -18.63
N GLY A 39 8.15 -1.71 -18.58
CA GLY A 39 7.22 -1.45 -17.49
C GLY A 39 6.21 -2.57 -17.30
N THR A 40 5.52 -2.98 -18.38
CA THR A 40 4.55 -4.09 -18.32
C THR A 40 5.21 -5.40 -17.91
N LYS A 41 6.37 -5.77 -18.47
CA LYS A 41 7.10 -6.99 -18.07
C LYS A 41 7.49 -6.97 -16.59
N LEU A 42 7.98 -5.84 -16.10
CA LEU A 42 8.32 -5.69 -14.69
C LEU A 42 7.08 -5.78 -13.80
N LEU A 43 5.98 -5.11 -14.16
CA LEU A 43 4.73 -5.16 -13.41
C LEU A 43 4.14 -6.58 -13.38
N ASP A 44 4.11 -7.27 -14.52
CA ASP A 44 3.60 -8.64 -14.63
C ASP A 44 4.47 -9.63 -13.84
N SER A 45 5.74 -9.30 -13.58
CA SER A 45 6.62 -10.11 -12.71
C SER A 45 6.36 -9.90 -11.21
N GLN A 46 5.66 -8.83 -10.81
CA GLN A 46 5.33 -8.51 -9.41
C GLN A 46 4.15 -9.35 -8.90
N THR A 47 4.35 -10.67 -8.79
CA THR A 47 3.29 -11.63 -8.40
C THR A 47 3.42 -12.14 -6.97
N SER A 48 4.50 -11.81 -6.26
CA SER A 48 4.77 -12.28 -4.90
C SER A 48 3.67 -11.89 -3.91
N LYS A 49 3.43 -12.76 -2.91
CA LYS A 49 2.43 -12.58 -1.85
C LYS A 49 3.12 -12.86 -0.51
N PRO A 50 2.92 -12.00 0.52
CA PRO A 50 3.54 -12.22 1.83
C PRO A 50 2.71 -13.16 2.72
N TYR A 51 3.36 -13.90 3.61
CA TYR A 51 2.67 -14.72 4.63
C TYR A 51 2.96 -14.28 6.06
N ASN A 52 3.79 -13.23 6.22
CA ASN A 52 4.15 -12.63 7.49
C ASN A 52 4.57 -11.16 7.28
N PHE A 53 4.81 -10.43 8.37
CA PHE A 53 5.16 -9.02 8.31
C PHE A 53 6.52 -8.76 7.65
N GLU A 54 7.52 -9.62 7.88
CA GLU A 54 8.83 -9.48 7.27
C GLU A 54 8.75 -9.53 5.74
N GLU A 55 8.10 -10.54 5.19
CA GLU A 55 7.86 -10.67 3.75
C GLU A 55 7.04 -9.49 3.21
N ALA A 56 6.00 -9.06 3.93
CA ALA A 56 5.19 -7.92 3.51
C ALA A 56 6.00 -6.62 3.45
N CYS A 57 6.93 -6.43 4.39
CA CYS A 57 7.85 -5.31 4.42
C CYS A 57 8.85 -5.35 3.25
N GLN A 58 9.41 -6.53 2.97
CA GLN A 58 10.33 -6.72 1.84
C GLN A 58 9.64 -6.46 0.49
N ILE A 59 8.45 -7.05 0.29
CA ILE A 59 7.66 -6.85 -0.93
C ILE A 59 7.27 -5.38 -1.09
N ARG A 60 6.83 -4.69 -0.02
CA ARG A 60 6.53 -3.26 -0.07
C ARG A 60 7.72 -2.43 -0.52
N LYS A 61 8.89 -2.63 0.10
CA LYS A 61 10.12 -1.90 -0.27
C LYS A 61 10.53 -2.16 -1.72
N SER A 62 10.42 -3.40 -2.19
CA SER A 62 10.70 -3.75 -3.58
C SER A 62 9.73 -3.07 -4.55
N HIS A 63 8.43 -3.06 -4.22
CA HIS A 63 7.40 -2.40 -5.02
C HIS A 63 7.57 -0.88 -5.05
N GLU A 64 7.92 -0.24 -3.93
CA GLU A 64 8.22 1.20 -3.88
C GLU A 64 9.38 1.59 -4.82
N GLN A 65 10.44 0.78 -4.87
CA GLN A 65 11.54 0.99 -5.82
C GLN A 65 11.09 0.82 -7.27
N PHE A 66 10.15 -0.08 -7.53
CA PHE A 66 9.57 -0.26 -8.85
C PHE A 66 8.66 0.91 -9.23
N GLU A 67 7.78 1.38 -8.34
CA GLU A 67 6.94 2.56 -8.56
C GLU A 67 7.75 3.81 -8.88
N PHE A 68 8.91 3.98 -8.23
CA PHE A 68 9.82 5.07 -8.56
C PHE A 68 10.34 5.01 -10.01
N LYS A 69 10.55 3.81 -10.57
CA LYS A 69 10.91 3.64 -11.98
C LYS A 69 9.73 3.97 -12.90
N CYS A 70 8.51 3.58 -12.52
CA CYS A 70 7.30 3.95 -13.25
C CYS A 70 7.09 5.47 -13.31
N MET A 71 7.29 6.15 -12.18
CA MET A 71 7.10 7.60 -12.08
C MET A 71 7.97 8.38 -13.07
N LYS A 72 9.23 7.96 -13.28
CA LYS A 72 10.13 8.59 -14.27
C LYS A 72 9.62 8.46 -15.70
N ALA A 73 9.02 7.33 -16.07
CA ALA A 73 8.46 7.14 -17.40
C ALA A 73 7.15 7.93 -17.59
N LEU A 74 6.33 8.00 -16.52
CA LEU A 74 5.09 8.77 -16.51
C LEU A 74 5.32 10.28 -16.51
N GLU A 75 6.46 10.75 -15.99
CA GLU A 75 6.88 12.16 -16.09
C GLU A 75 7.08 12.59 -17.55
N VAL A 76 7.77 11.77 -18.36
CA VAL A 76 7.93 12.01 -19.81
C VAL A 76 6.58 12.04 -20.52
N PHE A 77 5.66 11.17 -20.12
CA PHE A 77 4.29 11.19 -20.65
C PHE A 77 3.51 12.46 -20.26
N ALA A 78 3.66 12.93 -19.02
CA ALA A 78 3.02 14.17 -18.58
C ALA A 78 3.49 15.39 -19.41
N GLU A 79 4.78 15.46 -19.74
CA GLU A 79 5.30 16.47 -20.68
C GLU A 79 4.58 16.40 -22.03
N LEU A 80 4.43 15.21 -22.61
CA LEU A 80 3.71 15.00 -23.88
C LEU A 80 2.25 15.50 -23.82
N CYS A 81 1.57 15.27 -22.70
CA CYS A 81 0.20 15.76 -22.50
C CYS A 81 0.13 17.29 -22.49
N ASP A 82 1.13 17.98 -21.94
CA ASP A 82 1.18 19.45 -21.93
C ASP A 82 1.43 20.04 -23.32
N TYR A 83 2.17 19.36 -24.19
CA TYR A 83 2.30 19.73 -25.60
C TYR A 83 0.98 19.64 -26.37
N ARG A 84 0.16 18.60 -26.09
CA ARG A 84 -1.16 18.46 -26.72
C ARG A 84 -2.09 19.64 -26.40
N LYS A 85 -2.02 20.20 -25.19
CA LYS A 85 -2.84 21.37 -24.83
C LYS A 85 -2.53 22.60 -25.69
N GLN A 86 -1.37 22.61 -26.37
CA GLN A 86 -0.86 23.73 -27.15
C GLN A 86 -0.97 23.52 -28.67
N SER A 87 -1.38 22.33 -29.14
CA SER A 87 -1.36 21.94 -30.55
C SER A 87 -2.56 21.04 -30.94
N SER A 88 -2.79 20.83 -32.25
CA SER A 88 -3.93 20.06 -32.76
C SER A 88 -3.88 18.57 -32.35
N ILE A 89 -5.03 17.89 -32.45
CA ILE A 89 -5.22 16.49 -32.03
C ILE A 89 -4.18 15.57 -32.70
N ASN A 90 -3.30 14.97 -31.88
CA ASN A 90 -2.37 13.92 -32.29
C ASN A 90 -2.94 12.54 -31.91
N LEU A 91 -3.28 11.73 -32.92
CA LEU A 91 -3.89 10.40 -32.77
C LEU A 91 -2.96 9.41 -32.05
N GLU A 92 -1.65 9.44 -32.32
CA GLU A 92 -0.68 8.54 -31.69
C GLU A 92 -0.57 8.77 -30.19
N LEU A 93 -0.70 10.04 -29.78
CA LEU A 93 -0.75 10.40 -28.37
C LEU A 93 -2.05 9.91 -27.72
N SER A 94 -3.15 9.82 -28.45
CA SER A 94 -4.44 9.33 -27.91
C SER A 94 -4.42 7.82 -27.68
N GLU A 95 -3.78 7.07 -28.57
CA GLU A 95 -3.48 5.67 -28.32
C GLU A 95 -2.55 5.50 -27.10
N LEU A 96 -1.53 6.37 -26.98
CA LEU A 96 -0.62 6.34 -25.84
C LEU A 96 -1.33 6.59 -24.51
N ASP A 97 -2.30 7.52 -24.47
CA ASP A 97 -3.11 7.76 -23.26
C ASP A 97 -3.82 6.49 -22.79
N TYR A 98 -4.46 5.76 -23.70
CA TYR A 98 -5.18 4.54 -23.35
C TYR A 98 -4.24 3.48 -22.78
N MET A 99 -3.05 3.33 -23.38
CA MET A 99 -2.04 2.38 -22.93
C MET A 99 -1.47 2.75 -21.55
N VAL A 100 -1.17 4.04 -21.34
CA VAL A 100 -0.72 4.56 -20.04
C VAL A 100 -1.81 4.38 -18.99
N GLN A 101 -3.07 4.68 -19.31
CA GLN A 101 -4.19 4.52 -18.38
C GLN A 101 -4.35 3.05 -17.96
N SER A 102 -4.28 2.11 -18.90
CA SER A 102 -4.34 0.68 -18.61
C SER A 102 -3.18 0.23 -17.73
N PHE A 103 -1.96 0.72 -18.01
CA PHE A 103 -0.77 0.42 -17.21
C PHE A 103 -0.90 0.96 -15.79
N VAL A 104 -1.31 2.21 -15.63
CA VAL A 104 -1.50 2.88 -14.32
C VAL A 104 -2.59 2.16 -13.52
N GLU A 105 -3.67 1.72 -14.15
CA GLU A 105 -4.72 0.96 -13.46
C GLU A 105 -4.17 -0.35 -12.89
N LYS A 106 -3.38 -1.11 -13.68
CA LYS A 106 -2.72 -2.33 -13.19
C LYS A 106 -1.71 -2.05 -12.08
N LEU A 107 -0.91 -1.00 -12.24
CA LEU A 107 0.06 -0.57 -11.23
C LEU A 107 -0.64 -0.27 -9.90
N ASN A 108 -1.70 0.55 -9.94
CA ASN A 108 -2.49 0.91 -8.77
C ASN A 108 -3.14 -0.32 -8.10
N ARG A 109 -3.68 -1.26 -8.88
CA ARG A 109 -4.23 -2.52 -8.33
C ARG A 109 -3.15 -3.28 -7.54
N ARG A 110 -1.93 -3.37 -8.06
CA ARG A 110 -0.81 -4.01 -7.37
C ARG A 110 -0.38 -3.20 -6.14
N THR A 111 -0.29 -1.88 -6.23
CA THR A 111 0.02 -0.99 -5.09
C THR A 111 -0.97 -1.16 -3.95
N PHE A 112 -2.27 -1.14 -4.25
CA PHE A 112 -3.31 -1.34 -3.24
C PHE A 112 -3.20 -2.72 -2.57
N PHE A 113 -2.91 -3.77 -3.33
CA PHE A 113 -2.65 -5.10 -2.78
C PHE A 113 -1.46 -5.08 -1.81
N VAL A 114 -0.30 -4.60 -2.25
CA VAL A 114 0.95 -4.60 -1.47
C VAL A 114 0.79 -3.78 -0.19
N VAL A 115 0.22 -2.59 -0.27
CA VAL A 115 0.01 -1.70 0.88
C VAL A 115 -1.00 -2.29 1.88
N SER A 116 -2.08 -2.90 1.37
CA SER A 116 -3.09 -3.53 2.25
C SER A 116 -2.51 -4.76 2.94
N CYS A 117 -1.74 -5.61 2.25
CA CYS A 117 -1.05 -6.74 2.88
C CYS A 117 -0.03 -6.26 3.93
N TYR A 118 0.78 -5.25 3.63
CA TYR A 118 1.72 -4.67 4.61
C TYR A 118 1.00 -4.20 5.87
N THR A 119 -0.09 -3.47 5.72
CA THR A 119 -0.86 -2.95 6.85
C THR A 119 -1.51 -4.08 7.64
N TYR A 120 -2.09 -5.06 6.94
CA TYR A 120 -2.68 -6.26 7.56
C TYR A 120 -1.64 -7.00 8.43
N PHE A 121 -0.50 -7.40 7.86
CA PHE A 121 0.49 -8.17 8.60
C PHE A 121 1.16 -7.37 9.73
N ARG A 122 1.34 -6.06 9.56
CA ARG A 122 1.82 -5.18 10.65
C ARG A 122 0.85 -5.20 11.84
N LEU A 123 -0.45 -5.09 11.57
CA LEU A 123 -1.46 -5.10 12.63
C LEU A 123 -1.55 -6.46 13.32
N VAL A 124 -1.34 -7.57 12.60
CA VAL A 124 -1.23 -8.91 13.18
C VAL A 124 -0.04 -8.97 14.14
N GLU A 125 1.16 -8.55 13.70
CA GLU A 125 2.36 -8.54 14.54
C GLU A 125 2.20 -7.66 15.78
N GLU A 126 1.67 -6.44 15.60
CA GLU A 126 1.39 -5.53 16.72
C GLU A 126 0.41 -6.12 17.72
N LEU A 127 -0.64 -6.82 17.25
CA LEU A 127 -1.58 -7.51 18.13
C LEU A 127 -0.86 -8.60 18.95
N TRP A 128 -0.05 -9.45 18.33
CA TRP A 128 0.68 -10.50 19.04
C TRP A 128 1.63 -9.93 20.10
N ASN A 129 2.34 -8.84 19.79
CA ASN A 129 3.20 -8.16 20.75
C ASN A 129 2.40 -7.63 21.96
N ILE A 130 1.23 -7.03 21.73
CA ILE A 130 0.35 -6.58 22.82
C ILE A 130 -0.11 -7.76 23.68
N LEU A 131 -0.49 -8.88 23.05
CA LEU A 131 -0.96 -10.07 23.77
C LEU A 131 0.16 -10.67 24.63
N GLU A 132 1.39 -10.73 24.12
CA GLU A 132 2.56 -11.20 24.86
C GLU A 132 2.88 -10.28 26.05
N GLU A 133 2.88 -8.95 25.83
CA GLU A 133 3.08 -7.96 26.89
C GLU A 133 2.03 -8.12 28.01
N LEU A 134 0.76 -8.30 27.66
CA LEU A 134 -0.31 -8.48 28.65
C LEU A 134 -0.13 -9.76 29.48
N GLN A 135 0.25 -10.86 28.84
CA GLN A 135 0.55 -12.12 29.53
C GLN A 135 1.74 -12.00 30.47
N LYS A 136 2.77 -11.23 30.08
CA LYS A 136 3.93 -10.95 30.94
C LYS A 136 3.52 -10.12 32.15
N ARG A 137 2.79 -9.02 31.94
CA ARG A 137 2.33 -8.13 33.02
C ARG A 137 1.41 -8.83 34.01
N GLU A 138 0.62 -9.81 33.57
CA GLU A 138 -0.21 -10.64 34.47
C GLU A 138 0.62 -11.40 35.53
N LYS A 139 1.81 -11.86 35.15
CA LYS A 139 2.70 -12.68 36.00
C LYS A 139 3.56 -11.87 36.96
N GLU A 140 3.88 -10.63 36.60
CA GLU A 140 4.83 -9.77 37.33
C GLU A 140 4.18 -8.89 38.42
N VAL A 141 2.89 -9.07 38.70
CA VAL A 141 2.17 -8.24 39.69
C VAL A 141 2.57 -8.63 41.11
N ASP A 142 3.11 -7.66 41.86
CA ASP A 142 3.26 -7.79 43.31
C ASP A 142 1.90 -7.58 43.99
N THR A 143 1.31 -8.68 44.48
CA THR A 143 -0.01 -8.67 45.13
C THR A 143 0.00 -8.13 46.55
N TYR A 144 1.16 -7.75 47.10
CA TYR A 144 1.28 -7.12 48.41
C TYR A 144 1.44 -5.59 48.33
N ASP A 145 1.72 -5.05 47.14
CA ASP A 145 1.77 -3.61 46.88
C ASP A 145 0.51 -3.13 46.15
N GLY A 146 -0.29 -2.31 46.85
CA GLY A 146 -1.50 -1.70 46.27
C GLY A 146 -1.22 -0.82 45.05
N THR A 147 -0.03 -0.23 44.92
CA THR A 147 0.35 0.57 43.75
C THR A 147 0.62 -0.33 42.55
N SER A 148 1.42 -1.40 42.73
CA SER A 148 1.65 -2.45 41.74
C SER A 148 0.34 -3.03 41.20
N ILE A 149 -0.62 -3.35 42.09
CA ILE A 149 -1.95 -3.83 41.71
C ILE A 149 -2.72 -2.81 40.85
N LYS A 150 -2.74 -1.53 41.24
CA LYS A 150 -3.44 -0.47 40.49
C LYS A 150 -2.84 -0.29 39.09
N ASN A 151 -1.51 -0.25 39.00
CA ASN A 151 -0.80 -0.11 37.73
C ASN A 151 -1.09 -1.31 36.82
N ALA A 152 -1.04 -2.54 37.35
CA ALA A 152 -1.39 -3.73 36.60
C ALA A 152 -2.83 -3.68 36.06
N ILE A 153 -3.81 -3.28 36.86
CA ILE A 153 -5.19 -3.14 36.40
C ILE A 153 -5.31 -2.12 35.25
N SER A 154 -4.66 -0.96 35.39
CA SER A 154 -4.66 0.09 34.37
C SER A 154 -4.03 -0.40 33.05
N ASP A 155 -2.90 -1.10 33.14
CA ASP A 155 -2.21 -1.63 31.97
C ASP A 155 -3.01 -2.73 31.27
N LEU A 156 -3.71 -3.59 32.04
CA LEU A 156 -4.61 -4.58 31.48
C LEU A 156 -5.81 -3.93 30.76
N GLU A 157 -6.41 -2.88 31.34
CA GLU A 157 -7.49 -2.12 30.70
C GLU A 157 -7.05 -1.51 29.38
N HIS A 158 -5.90 -0.84 29.38
CA HIS A 158 -5.36 -0.19 28.20
C HIS A 158 -4.89 -1.19 27.12
N GLY A 159 -4.35 -2.34 27.51
CA GLY A 159 -3.99 -3.41 26.58
C GLY A 159 -5.19 -4.01 25.86
N VAL A 160 -6.31 -4.22 26.57
CA VAL A 160 -7.56 -4.69 25.95
C VAL A 160 -8.09 -3.69 24.92
N GLU A 161 -8.07 -2.40 25.25
CA GLU A 161 -8.44 -1.33 24.30
C GLU A 161 -7.55 -1.34 23.06
N LYS A 162 -6.23 -1.47 23.24
CA LYS A 162 -5.27 -1.59 22.12
C LYS A 162 -5.57 -2.79 21.23
N CYS A 163 -5.87 -3.96 21.81
CA CYS A 163 -6.26 -5.15 21.05
C CYS A 163 -7.50 -4.89 20.20
N GLU A 164 -8.54 -4.26 20.76
CA GLU A 164 -9.76 -3.92 20.03
C GLU A 164 -9.49 -2.99 18.84
N VAL A 165 -8.68 -1.95 19.04
CA VAL A 165 -8.25 -1.04 17.96
C VAL A 165 -7.53 -1.81 16.85
N ARG A 166 -6.65 -2.75 17.19
CA ARG A 166 -5.92 -3.57 16.20
C ARG A 166 -6.84 -4.52 15.44
N LEU A 167 -7.77 -5.18 16.11
CA LEU A 167 -8.76 -6.05 15.47
C LEU A 167 -9.67 -5.27 14.51
N ASN A 168 -10.13 -4.08 14.89
CA ASN A 168 -10.91 -3.22 14.00
C ASN A 168 -10.10 -2.81 12.77
N GLY A 169 -8.83 -2.43 12.96
CA GLY A 169 -7.91 -2.17 11.86
C GLY A 169 -7.77 -3.38 10.92
N LEU A 170 -7.53 -4.57 11.49
CA LEU A 170 -7.41 -5.82 10.73
C LEU A 170 -8.67 -6.13 9.91
N ALA A 171 -9.85 -5.96 10.51
CA ALA A 171 -11.12 -6.17 9.83
C ALA A 171 -11.28 -5.23 8.64
N HIS A 172 -10.93 -3.95 8.81
CA HIS A 172 -10.95 -2.97 7.73
C HIS A 172 -9.96 -3.32 6.60
N GLU A 173 -8.73 -3.72 6.94
CA GLU A 173 -7.74 -4.14 5.93
C GLU A 173 -8.20 -5.38 5.16
N LEU A 174 -8.76 -6.36 5.88
CA LEU A 174 -9.26 -7.60 5.29
C LEU A 174 -10.41 -7.34 4.31
N GLU A 175 -11.29 -6.38 4.59
CA GLU A 175 -12.35 -6.00 3.64
C GLU A 175 -11.78 -5.40 2.35
N ARG A 176 -10.74 -4.56 2.45
CA ARG A 176 -10.07 -4.04 1.25
C ARG A 176 -9.40 -5.15 0.46
N LEU A 177 -8.73 -6.09 1.14
CA LEU A 177 -8.12 -7.26 0.52
C LEU A 177 -9.16 -8.17 -0.12
N ARG A 178 -10.36 -8.30 0.46
CA ARG A 178 -11.48 -9.06 -0.11
C ARG A 178 -11.92 -8.50 -1.46
N ILE A 179 -12.02 -7.18 -1.61
CA ILE A 179 -12.37 -6.54 -2.88
C ILE A 179 -11.32 -6.86 -3.96
N ILE A 180 -10.04 -6.85 -3.59
CA ILE A 180 -8.91 -7.08 -4.50
C ILE A 180 -8.79 -8.56 -4.90
N LEU A 181 -8.89 -9.46 -3.92
CA LEU A 181 -8.53 -10.87 -4.06
C LEU A 181 -9.69 -11.77 -4.44
N LYS A 182 -10.93 -11.44 -4.07
CA LYS A 182 -12.09 -12.27 -4.43
C LYS A 182 -12.18 -12.62 -5.93
N PRO A 183 -11.92 -11.69 -6.89
CA PRO A 183 -11.93 -12.02 -8.31
C PRO A 183 -10.63 -12.63 -8.83
N SER A 184 -9.51 -12.54 -8.09
CA SER A 184 -8.17 -12.83 -8.62
C SER A 184 -7.46 -14.00 -7.95
N ASP A 185 -7.68 -14.20 -6.65
CA ASP A 185 -7.00 -15.20 -5.82
C ASP A 185 -7.79 -15.52 -4.54
N PRO A 186 -8.88 -16.30 -4.65
CA PRO A 186 -9.74 -16.64 -3.51
C PRO A 186 -9.03 -17.54 -2.49
N ASP A 187 -8.06 -18.36 -2.90
CA ASP A 187 -7.36 -19.28 -2.01
C ASP A 187 -6.46 -18.52 -1.02
N TYR A 188 -5.71 -17.53 -1.52
CA TYR A 188 -4.90 -16.68 -0.65
C TYR A 188 -5.76 -15.79 0.24
N LEU A 189 -6.91 -15.28 -0.26
CA LEU A 189 -7.88 -14.58 0.59
C LEU A 189 -8.35 -15.47 1.75
N GLY A 190 -8.67 -16.74 1.49
CA GLY A 190 -9.06 -17.69 2.53
C GLY A 190 -8.01 -17.81 3.63
N GLN A 191 -6.72 -17.88 3.28
CA GLN A 191 -5.64 -17.94 4.26
C GLN A 191 -5.56 -16.68 5.14
N LEU A 192 -5.79 -15.50 4.57
CA LEU A 192 -5.85 -14.25 5.34
C LEU A 192 -7.07 -14.23 6.26
N GLU A 193 -8.23 -14.67 5.77
CA GLU A 193 -9.44 -14.80 6.58
C GLU A 193 -9.25 -15.79 7.74
N ASP A 194 -8.52 -16.87 7.54
CA ASP A 194 -8.18 -17.85 8.57
C ASP A 194 -7.28 -17.22 9.63
N GLY A 195 -6.21 -16.55 9.21
CA GLY A 195 -5.32 -15.82 10.11
C GLY A 195 -6.04 -14.74 10.94
N PHE A 196 -6.99 -14.03 10.33
CA PHE A 196 -7.82 -13.05 11.04
C PHE A 196 -8.72 -13.72 12.09
N ARG A 197 -9.32 -14.86 11.78
CA ARG A 197 -10.14 -15.61 12.76
C ARG A 197 -9.30 -16.08 13.93
N ASP A 198 -8.07 -16.51 13.70
CA ASP A 198 -7.16 -16.92 14.77
C ASP A 198 -6.71 -15.73 15.63
N ALA A 199 -6.43 -14.57 15.03
CA ALA A 199 -6.17 -13.33 15.75
C ALA A 199 -7.36 -12.91 16.65
N CYS A 200 -8.58 -12.96 16.11
CA CYS A 200 -9.81 -12.68 16.87
C CYS A 200 -9.99 -13.65 18.04
N ARG A 201 -9.74 -14.95 17.82
CA ARG A 201 -9.84 -15.98 18.85
C ARG A 201 -8.85 -15.72 19.98
N ALA A 202 -7.56 -15.54 19.65
CA ALA A 202 -6.50 -15.30 20.63
C ALA A 202 -6.76 -14.02 21.45
N ALA A 203 -7.18 -12.94 20.80
CA ALA A 203 -7.51 -11.70 21.49
C ALA A 203 -8.74 -11.84 22.41
N THR A 204 -9.74 -12.63 21.99
CA THR A 204 -10.94 -12.91 22.80
C THR A 204 -10.58 -13.71 24.05
N GLU A 205 -9.81 -14.79 23.88
CA GLU A 205 -9.34 -15.64 24.98
C GLU A 205 -8.48 -14.85 25.98
N ALA A 206 -7.53 -14.06 25.47
CA ALA A 206 -6.73 -13.17 26.30
C ALA A 206 -7.60 -12.17 27.06
N THR A 207 -8.52 -11.49 26.38
CA THR A 207 -9.43 -10.52 27.02
C THR A 207 -10.27 -11.16 28.12
N GLN A 208 -10.75 -12.39 27.93
CA GLN A 208 -11.49 -13.12 28.96
C GLN A 208 -10.59 -13.44 30.17
N SER A 209 -9.38 -13.96 29.93
CA SER A 209 -8.40 -14.23 30.99
C SER A 209 -8.08 -12.97 31.80
N LEU A 210 -7.82 -11.85 31.11
CA LEU A 210 -7.49 -10.57 31.74
C LEU A 210 -8.65 -9.99 32.55
N LYS A 211 -9.89 -10.14 32.08
CA LYS A 211 -11.09 -9.74 32.85
C LYS A 211 -11.19 -10.52 34.17
N ILE A 212 -10.92 -11.82 34.15
CA ILE A 212 -10.91 -12.65 35.35
C ILE A 212 -9.78 -12.21 36.28
N ARG A 213 -8.56 -12.03 35.75
CA ARG A 213 -7.40 -11.58 36.52
C ARG A 213 -7.63 -10.23 37.18
N LYS A 214 -8.21 -9.27 36.47
CA LYS A 214 -8.60 -7.95 37.00
C LYS A 214 -9.53 -8.07 38.21
N LEU A 215 -10.50 -8.98 38.19
CA LEU A 215 -11.38 -9.21 39.34
C LEU A 215 -10.62 -9.76 40.55
N VAL A 216 -9.68 -10.68 40.31
CA VAL A 216 -8.79 -11.23 41.36
C VAL A 216 -7.94 -10.11 41.96
N LEU A 217 -7.28 -9.31 41.13
CA LEU A 217 -6.45 -8.18 41.58
C LEU A 217 -7.26 -7.13 42.37
N LYS A 218 -8.49 -6.81 41.93
CA LYS A 218 -9.42 -5.94 42.69
C LYS A 218 -9.82 -6.52 44.04
N LYS A 219 -9.79 -7.84 44.21
CA LYS A 219 -10.02 -8.48 45.52
C LYS A 219 -8.78 -8.30 46.40
N HIS A 220 -7.58 -8.54 45.87
CA HIS A 220 -6.33 -8.31 46.61
C HIS A 220 -6.16 -6.86 47.07
N SER A 221 -6.50 -5.88 46.21
CA SER A 221 -6.42 -4.46 46.56
C SER A 221 -7.35 -4.01 47.70
N LYS A 222 -8.29 -4.85 48.15
CA LYS A 222 -9.17 -4.57 49.30
C LYS A 222 -8.64 -5.14 50.61
N VAL A 223 -7.63 -6.02 50.53
CA VAL A 223 -7.06 -6.74 51.67
C VAL A 223 -5.66 -6.19 52.02
N CYS A 224 -5.02 -5.49 51.07
CA CYS A 224 -3.84 -4.64 51.27
C CYS A 224 -4.26 -3.21 51.62
#